data_AF-A0A815XCN8-F1
#
_entry.id   AF-A0A815XCN8-F1
#
_cell.length_a   1.000
_cell.length_b   1.000
_cell.length_c   1.000
_cell.angle_alpha   90.00
_cell.angle_beta   90.00
_cell.angle_gamma   90.00
#
_symmetry.space_group_name_H-M   'P 1'
#
loop_
_entity.id
_entity.type
_entity.pdbx_description
1 polymer ?
#
loop_
_entity_poly.entity_id
_entity_poly.type
_entity_poly.pdbx_seq_one_letter_code
_entity_poly.pdbx_strand_id
1 'polypeptide(L)' 'MLLLCLRLNGHRLLQFYEICMINRESMYQSLKSELANVHQKMLTISDYVTFLHEIQRYIPLTRTIFQHASSSLPSSTV' A
#
# COMPACT_ATOMS: atom_id res chain seq x y z
N MET A 1 -0.82 -4.95 -14.98
CA MET A 1 -1.47 -5.38 -13.72
C MET A 1 -0.57 -6.42 -13.04
N LEU A 2 -0.03 -6.13 -11.85
CA LEU A 2 0.91 -7.03 -11.15
C LEU A 2 0.24 -8.37 -10.81
N LEU A 3 0.75 -9.47 -11.37
CA LEU A 3 0.27 -10.84 -11.16
C LEU A 3 0.20 -11.26 -9.67
N LEU A 4 1.03 -10.63 -8.83
CA LEU A 4 1.09 -10.85 -7.38
C LEU A 4 -0.24 -10.63 -6.66
N CYS A 5 -1.08 -9.69 -7.13
CA CYS A 5 -2.35 -9.39 -6.46
C CYS A 5 -3.51 -10.29 -6.87
N LEU A 6 -3.41 -10.99 -7.99
CA LEU A 6 -4.47 -11.90 -8.45
C LEU A 6 -4.66 -13.12 -7.55
N ARG A 7 -3.68 -13.42 -6.69
CA ARG A 7 -3.75 -14.51 -5.70
C ARG A 7 -4.03 -14.04 -4.27
N LEU A 8 -4.20 -12.74 -4.03
CA LEU A 8 -4.43 -12.21 -2.69
C LEU A 8 -5.93 -12.08 -2.41
N ASN A 9 -6.39 -12.68 -1.31
CA ASN A 9 -7.73 -12.44 -0.79
C ASN A 9 -7.82 -11.01 -0.24
N GLY A 10 -9.03 -10.44 -0.15
CA GLY A 10 -9.25 -9.03 0.20
C GLY A 10 -8.52 -8.54 1.46
N HIS A 11 -8.42 -9.38 2.51
CA HIS A 11 -7.67 -9.04 3.72
C HIS A 11 -6.16 -8.91 3.50
N ARG A 12 -5.55 -9.83 2.73
CA ARG A 12 -4.11 -9.78 2.42
C ARG A 12 -3.78 -8.62 1.49
N LEU A 13 -4.68 -8.30 0.56
CA LEU A 13 -4.54 -7.15 -0.32
C LEU A 13 -4.57 -5.83 0.48
N LEU A 14 -5.46 -5.74 1.48
CA LEU A 14 -5.52 -4.59 2.38
C LEU A 14 -4.24 -4.45 3.22
N GLN A 15 -3.78 -5.52 3.85
CA GLN A 15 -2.53 -5.50 4.62
C GLN A 15 -1.33 -5.12 3.75
N PHE A 16 -1.26 -5.65 2.54
CA PHE A 16 -0.21 -5.30 1.58
C PHE A 16 -0.26 -3.82 1.22
N TYR A 17 -1.44 -3.27 0.96
CA TYR A 17 -1.62 -1.84 0.71
C TYR A 17 -1.19 -0.99 1.90
N GLU A 18 -1.58 -1.36 3.13
CA GLU A 18 -1.17 -0.65 4.36
C GLU A 18 0.36 -0.62 4.50
N ILE A 19 1.05 -1.74 4.24
CA ILE A 19 2.52 -1.81 4.23
C ILE A 19 3.11 -0.90 3.15
N CYS A 20 2.53 -0.92 1.94
CA CYS A 20 2.94 -0.02 0.86
C CYS A 20 2.78 1.45 1.27
N MET A 21 1.72 1.83 2.02
CA MET A 21 1.53 3.20 2.47
C MET A 21 2.55 3.62 3.55
N ILE A 22 2.95 2.70 4.42
CA ILE A 22 3.93 2.97 5.48
C ILE A 22 5.32 3.23 4.89
N ASN A 23 5.75 2.43 3.91
CA ASN A 23 7.08 2.59 3.31
C ASN A 23 7.05 2.39 1.77
N ARG A 24 6.55 3.42 1.09
CA ARG A 24 6.32 3.39 -0.37
C ARG A 24 7.58 3.14 -1.18
N GLU A 25 8.70 3.76 -0.81
CA GLU A 25 9.94 3.71 -1.58
C GLU A 25 10.61 2.34 -1.45
N SER A 26 10.79 1.83 -0.22
CA SER A 26 11.38 0.51 -0.04
C SER A 26 10.53 -0.58 -0.71
N MET A 27 9.21 -0.49 -0.61
CA MET A 27 8.32 -1.44 -1.28
C MET A 27 8.42 -1.38 -2.81
N TYR A 28 8.53 -0.17 -3.39
CA TYR A 28 8.77 -0.02 -4.82
C TYR A 28 10.08 -0.68 -5.24
N GLN A 29 11.18 -0.44 -4.53
CA GLN A 29 12.48 -1.01 -4.87
C GLN A 29 12.50 -2.54 -4.72
N SER A 30 11.89 -3.07 -3.65
CA SER A 30 11.74 -4.51 -3.44
C SER A 30 10.94 -5.16 -4.57
N LEU A 31 9.77 -4.62 -4.91
CA LEU A 31 8.93 -5.15 -6.00
C LEU A 31 9.59 -5.01 -7.37
N LYS A 32 10.29 -3.90 -7.61
CA LYS A 32 11.06 -3.68 -8.84
C LYS A 32 12.17 -4.73 -8.98
N SER A 33 12.90 -4.99 -7.90
CA SER A 33 13.95 -6.02 -7.87
C SER A 33 13.37 -7.41 -8.09
N GLU A 34 12.28 -7.76 -7.40
CA GLU A 34 11.61 -9.05 -7.54
C GLU A 34 11.07 -9.27 -8.96
N LEU A 35 10.38 -8.27 -9.54
CA LEU A 35 9.89 -8.35 -10.92
C LEU A 35 11.02 -8.47 -11.95
N ALA A 36 12.12 -7.74 -11.76
CA ALA A 36 13.27 -7.82 -12.64
C ALA A 36 13.95 -9.19 -12.56
N ASN A 37 14.11 -9.74 -11.35
CA ASN A 37 14.86 -10.98 -11.13
C ASN A 37 14.03 -12.25 -11.39
N VAL A 38 12.76 -12.26 -10.97
CA VAL A 38 11.89 -13.46 -11.05
C VAL A 38 11.14 -13.50 -12.38
N HIS A 39 10.66 -12.35 -12.84
CA HIS A 39 9.76 -12.27 -13.99
C HIS A 39 10.38 -11.62 -15.22
N GLN A 40 11.64 -11.16 -15.15
CA GLN A 40 12.31 -10.39 -16.20
C GLN A 40 11.46 -9.20 -16.69
N LYS A 41 10.69 -8.59 -15.79
CA LYS A 41 9.81 -7.45 -16.07
C LYS A 41 10.30 -6.22 -15.35
N MET A 42 10.23 -5.08 -16.03
CA MET A 42 10.54 -3.79 -15.43
C MET A 42 9.28 -3.21 -14.78
N LEU A 43 9.37 -2.89 -13.49
CA LEU A 43 8.35 -2.09 -12.81
C LEU A 43 8.70 -0.62 -12.96
N THR A 44 7.85 0.15 -13.63
CA THR A 44 8.00 1.61 -13.66
C THR A 44 7.33 2.25 -12.44
N ILE A 45 7.75 3.48 -12.11
CA ILE A 45 7.10 4.26 -11.04
C ILE A 45 5.62 4.49 -11.38
N SER A 46 5.31 4.78 -12.65
CA SER A 46 3.94 5.00 -13.11
C SER A 46 3.05 3.78 -12.90
N ASP A 47 3.55 2.59 -13.23
CA ASP A 47 2.82 1.33 -13.02
C ASP A 47 2.57 1.07 -11.54
N TYR A 48 3.57 1.34 -10.70
CA TYR A 48 3.45 1.18 -9.25
C TYR A 48 2.42 2.14 -8.64
N VAL A 49 2.41 3.41 -9.05
CA VAL A 49 1.43 4.39 -8.57
C VAL A 49 0.03 4.03 -9.04
N THR A 50 -0.13 3.67 -10.32
CA THR A 50 -1.42 3.23 -10.89
C THR A 50 -1.96 2.02 -10.13
N PHE A 51 -1.09 1.07 -9.81
CA PHE A 51 -1.43 -0.10 -9.02
C PHE A 51 -1.93 0.25 -7.61
N LEU A 52 -1.26 1.16 -6.90
CA LEU A 52 -1.71 1.62 -5.59
C LEU A 52 -3.07 2.32 -5.65
N HIS A 53 -3.27 3.18 -6.65
CA HIS A 53 -4.54 3.86 -6.87
C HIS A 53 -5.68 2.87 -7.14
N GLU A 54 -5.43 1.86 -7.97
CA GLU A 54 -6.44 0.83 -8.25
C GLU A 54 -6.81 0.05 -6.99
N ILE A 55 -5.85 -0.38 -6.17
CA ILE A 55 -6.17 -1.07 -4.90
C ILE A 55 -6.99 -0.18 -3.97
N GLN A 56 -6.64 1.10 -3.87
CA GLN A 56 -7.36 2.05 -3.01
C GLN A 56 -8.87 2.10 -3.33
N ARG A 57 -9.27 1.94 -4.61
CA ARG A 57 -10.69 1.95 -5.01
C ARG A 57 -11.49 0.78 -4.45
N TYR A 58 -10.82 -0.33 -4.13
CA TYR A 58 -11.46 -1.53 -3.58
C TYR A 58 -11.42 -1.57 -2.05
N ILE A 59 -10.70 -0.64 -1.40
CA ILE A 59 -10.67 -0.52 0.05
C ILE A 59 -11.84 0.35 0.48
N PRO A 60 -12.81 -0.16 1.26
CA PRO A 60 -13.93 0.64 1.72
C PRO A 60 -13.41 1.85 2.52
N LEU A 61 -13.85 3.04 2.12
CA LEU A 61 -13.50 4.36 2.69
C LEU A 61 -13.72 4.47 4.21
N THR A 62 -14.38 3.50 4.84
CA THR A 62 -14.64 3.44 6.28
C THR A 62 -13.39 3.22 7.15
N ARG A 63 -12.24 2.82 6.60
CA ARG A 63 -10.98 2.73 7.36
C ARG A 63 -10.05 3.94 7.26
N THR A 64 -10.40 4.96 6.47
CA THR A 64 -9.60 6.19 6.34
C THR A 64 -9.78 7.16 7.52
N ILE A 65 -10.19 6.66 8.70
CA ILE A 65 -10.42 7.47 9.92
C ILE A 65 -9.31 7.26 10.97
N PHE A 66 -8.47 6.22 10.89
CA PHE A 66 -7.55 5.89 11.99
C PHE A 66 -6.13 6.49 11.92
N GLN A 67 -5.85 7.46 11.03
CA GLN A 67 -4.54 8.16 11.04
C GLN A 67 -4.60 9.68 11.25
N HIS A 68 -5.78 10.26 11.55
CA HIS A 68 -5.89 11.67 11.97
C HIS A 68 -6.38 11.87 13.41
N ALA A 69 -6.56 10.80 14.21
CA ALA A 69 -6.97 10.90 15.61
C ALA A 69 -5.80 10.79 16.61
N SER A 70 -4.57 11.11 16.19
CA SER A 70 -3.38 11.17 17.06
C SER A 70 -2.87 12.59 17.25
N SER A 71 -3.78 13.58 17.33
CA SER A 71 -3.38 14.96 17.63
C SER A 71 -4.53 15.77 18.24
N SER A 72 -5.00 15.38 19.42
CA SER A 72 -5.59 16.31 20.41
C SER A 72 -6.07 15.57 21.65
N LEU A 73 -5.16 15.23 22.57
CA LEU A 73 -5.50 15.27 24.00
C LEU A 73 -5.00 16.61 24.53
N PRO A 74 -5.84 17.53 25.01
CA PRO A 74 -5.37 18.54 25.93
C PRO A 74 -5.13 17.86 27.28
N SER A 75 -3.86 17.77 27.67
CA SER A 75 -3.48 17.67 29.08
C SER A 75 -4.14 18.83 29.81
N SER A 76 -5.05 18.53 30.73
CA SER A 76 -5.38 19.43 31.83
C SER A 76 -5.23 18.66 33.12
N THR A 77 -4.04 18.85 33.67
CA THR A 77 -3.62 18.68 35.05
C THR A 77 -4.71 19.20 36.00
N VAL A 78 -5.08 18.39 36.99
CA VAL A 78 -5.76 18.83 38.22
C VAL A 78 -4.70 19.25 39.22
#